data_AF-A0A4V0P2R5-F1
#
_entry.id   AF-A0A4V0P2R5-F1
#
_cell.length_a   1.000
_cell.length_b   1.000
_cell.length_c   1.000
_cell.angle_alpha   90.00
_cell.angle_beta   90.00
_cell.angle_gamma   90.00
#
_symmetry.space_group_name_H-M   'P 1'
#
loop_
_entity.id
_entity.type
_entity.pdbx_description
1 polymer ?
#
loop_
_entity_poly.entity_id
_entity_poly.type
_entity_poly.pdbx_seq_one_letter_code
_entity_poly.pdbx_strand_id
1 'polypeptide(L)'
;MHCLKPGGIFYIVEFHPFTNMFNAEWTDLTEAYFEGDVTICSEVNGSYADFNEKFSHLAYEWSHSLSDIVNSLRKEGLILEFLNEFTYCNYNYFPNIFPCNKPIV
;
A
#
# COMPACT_ATOMS: atom_id res chain seq x y z
N MET A 1 -20.05 3.00 -3.69
CA MET A 1 -20.40 4.42 -3.42
C MET A 1 -21.25 4.73 -2.16
N HIS A 2 -21.57 3.77 -1.29
CA HIS A 2 -22.55 3.99 -0.21
C HIS A 2 -22.09 4.97 0.91
N CYS A 3 -20.77 5.04 1.16
CA CYS A 3 -20.21 5.79 2.30
C CYS A 3 -19.68 7.19 1.93
N LEU A 4 -19.76 7.59 0.65
CA LEU A 4 -19.27 8.88 0.18
C LEU A 4 -20.46 9.78 -0.18
N LYS A 5 -20.51 10.98 0.42
CA LYS A 5 -21.54 11.98 0.06
C LYS A 5 -21.34 12.44 -1.40
N PRO A 6 -22.40 12.88 -2.10
CA PRO A 6 -22.25 13.50 -3.41
C PRO A 6 -21.23 14.65 -3.38
N GLY A 7 -20.28 14.64 -4.32
CA GLY A 7 -19.16 15.60 -4.36
C GLY A 7 -18.05 15.37 -3.33
N GLY A 8 -18.11 14.28 -2.55
CA GLY A 8 -17.04 13.90 -1.63
C GLY A 8 -15.78 13.45 -2.35
N ILE A 9 -14.65 13.56 -1.66
CA ILE A 9 -13.33 13.17 -2.17
C ILE A 9 -12.93 11.85 -1.51
N PHE A 10 -12.48 10.90 -2.32
CA PHE A 10 -11.76 9.73 -1.84
C PHE A 10 -10.27 9.96 -2.07
N TYR A 11 -9.49 9.93 -0.99
CA TYR A 11 -8.04 10.08 -1.03
C TYR A 11 -7.40 8.82 -0.46
N ILE A 12 -6.49 8.22 -1.22
CA ILE A 12 -5.74 7.03 -0.82
C ILE A 12 -4.24 7.30 -0.98
N VAL A 13 -3.46 6.79 -0.04
CA VAL A 13 -2.00 6.69 -0.14
C VAL A 13 -1.69 5.21 -0.23
N GLU A 14 -0.91 4.85 -1.24
CA GLU A 14 -0.52 3.49 -1.52
C GLU A 14 1.02 3.42 -1.60
N PHE A 15 1.60 2.32 -1.16
CA PHE A 15 3.03 2.06 -1.39
C PHE A 15 3.21 1.48 -2.79
N HIS A 16 4.38 1.66 -3.41
CA HIS A 16 4.60 1.16 -4.76
C HIS A 16 4.43 -0.37 -4.82
N PRO A 17 3.38 -0.93 -5.48
CA PRO A 17 3.14 -2.38 -5.44
C PRO A 17 4.28 -3.20 -6.04
N PHE A 18 5.12 -2.55 -6.85
CA PHE A 18 6.36 -3.11 -7.40
C PHE A 18 7.30 -3.64 -6.32
N THR A 19 7.30 -3.03 -5.13
CA THR A 19 8.25 -3.39 -4.08
C THR A 19 7.93 -4.72 -3.43
N ASN A 20 6.67 -5.15 -3.51
CA ASN A 20 6.22 -6.45 -3.02
C ASN A 20 6.75 -7.61 -3.89
N MET A 21 7.34 -7.32 -5.05
CA MET A 21 7.98 -8.33 -5.89
C MET A 21 9.30 -8.85 -5.31
N PHE A 22 9.95 -8.08 -4.42
CA PHE A 22 11.24 -8.45 -3.84
C PHE A 22 11.11 -9.41 -2.65
N ASN A 23 12.12 -10.26 -2.45
CA ASN A 23 12.30 -10.98 -1.20
C ASN A 23 12.63 -10.02 -0.02
N ALA A 24 12.58 -10.54 1.21
CA ALA A 24 12.84 -9.76 2.42
C ALA A 24 14.24 -9.11 2.44
N GLU A 25 15.22 -9.73 1.77
CA GLU A 25 16.60 -9.23 1.64
C GLU A 25 16.78 -8.21 0.51
N TRP A 26 15.75 -7.95 -0.31
CA TRP A 26 15.80 -7.04 -1.47
C TRP A 26 16.85 -7.41 -2.53
N THR A 27 17.15 -8.70 -2.68
CA THR A 27 18.16 -9.20 -3.63
C THR A 27 17.54 -9.78 -4.90
N ASP A 28 16.33 -10.33 -4.79
CA ASP A 28 15.71 -11.13 -5.86
C ASP A 28 14.24 -10.77 -6.01
N LEU A 29 13.74 -10.85 -7.26
CA LEU A 29 12.31 -10.74 -7.55
C LEU A 29 11.68 -12.13 -7.44
N THR A 30 10.98 -12.39 -6.34
CA THR A 30 10.39 -13.70 -6.03
C THR A 30 8.88 -13.73 -6.25
N GLU A 31 8.21 -12.58 -6.21
CA GLU A 31 6.75 -12.47 -6.34
C GLU A 31 6.33 -11.77 -7.64
N ALA A 32 5.10 -12.04 -8.08
CA ALA A 32 4.52 -11.41 -9.26
C ALA A 32 3.97 -10.01 -8.95
N TYR A 33 4.09 -9.08 -9.92
CA TYR A 33 3.47 -7.75 -9.82
C TYR A 33 1.93 -7.80 -9.91
N PHE A 34 1.43 -8.68 -10.78
CA PHE A 34 0.01 -8.81 -11.03
C PHE A 34 -0.61 -9.79 -10.04
N GLU A 35 -1.90 -9.59 -9.78
CA GLU A 35 -2.68 -10.44 -8.90
C GLU A 35 -2.54 -11.91 -9.31
N GLY A 36 -2.25 -12.75 -8.32
CA GLY A 36 -2.20 -14.21 -8.44
C GLY A 36 -2.98 -14.85 -7.30
N ASP A 37 -3.12 -16.18 -7.34
CA ASP A 37 -3.89 -16.93 -6.33
C ASP A 37 -3.20 -17.01 -4.94
N VAL A 38 -2.08 -16.30 -4.74
CA VAL A 38 -1.26 -16.39 -3.53
C VAL A 38 -1.62 -15.26 -2.58
N THR A 39 -2.13 -15.64 -1.41
CA THR A 39 -2.28 -14.74 -0.26
C THR A 39 -0.95 -14.66 0.49
N ILE A 40 -0.41 -13.46 0.66
CA ILE A 40 0.78 -13.24 1.48
C ILE A 40 0.34 -13.37 2.93
N CYS A 41 0.92 -14.32 3.67
CA CYS A 41 0.63 -14.54 5.08
C CYS A 41 1.88 -14.21 5.90
N SER A 42 1.77 -13.29 6.83
CA SER A 42 2.90 -12.84 7.67
C SER A 42 2.46 -12.67 9.13
N GLU A 43 3.36 -13.00 10.06
CA GLU A 43 3.15 -12.68 11.48
C GLU A 43 3.59 -11.23 11.74
N VAL A 44 2.64 -10.39 12.15
CA VAL A 44 2.83 -8.95 12.36
C VAL A 44 2.66 -8.62 13.84
N ASN A 45 3.53 -7.76 14.35
CA ASN A 45 3.46 -7.23 15.71
C ASN A 45 2.93 -5.79 15.70
N GLY A 46 1.96 -5.49 16.56
CA GLY A 46 1.32 -4.18 16.67
C GLY A 46 0.44 -3.84 15.48
N SER A 47 0.19 -2.55 15.26
CA SER A 47 -0.55 -2.05 14.10
C SER A 47 0.15 -0.81 13.50
N TYR A 48 -0.22 -0.44 12.27
CA TYR A 48 0.25 0.81 11.67
C TYR A 48 -0.27 2.06 12.40
N ALA A 49 -1.31 1.91 13.24
CA ALA A 49 -1.97 3.01 13.92
C ALA A 49 -1.32 3.34 15.28
N ASP A 50 -0.72 2.36 15.95
CA ASP A 50 0.02 2.57 17.20
C ASP A 50 1.22 1.62 17.32
N PHE A 51 2.42 2.20 17.26
CA PHE A 51 3.69 1.47 17.38
C PHE A 51 3.96 0.93 18.79
N ASN A 52 3.20 1.36 19.81
CA ASN A 52 3.35 0.87 21.18
C ASN A 52 2.44 -0.31 21.50
N GLU A 53 1.54 -0.69 20.58
CA GLU A 53 0.66 -1.83 20.77
C GLU A 53 1.46 -3.15 20.81
N LYS A 54 1.19 -3.97 21.83
CA LYS A 54 1.88 -5.23 22.07
C LYS A 54 0.94 -6.41 21.85
N PHE A 55 0.56 -6.64 20.60
CA PHE A 55 -0.11 -7.86 20.17
C PHE A 55 0.54 -8.39 18.90
N SER A 56 0.40 -9.70 18.66
CA SER A 56 0.78 -10.32 17.40
C SER A 56 -0.46 -10.88 16.70
N HIS A 57 -0.44 -10.88 15.38
CA HIS A 57 -1.52 -11.41 14.56
C HIS A 57 -0.98 -11.91 13.21
N LEU A 58 -1.75 -12.79 12.56
CA LEU A 58 -1.51 -13.14 11.17
C LEU A 58 -2.16 -12.07 10.28
N ALA A 59 -1.35 -11.43 9.44
CA ALA A 59 -1.80 -10.57 8.36
C ALA A 59 -1.91 -11.40 7.08
N TYR A 60 -3.02 -11.21 6.37
CA TYR A 60 -3.26 -11.78 5.05
C TYR A 60 -3.40 -10.63 4.07
N GLU A 61 -2.56 -10.62 3.04
CA GLU A 61 -2.49 -9.54 2.07
C GLU A 61 -2.62 -10.08 0.64
N TRP A 62 -3.18 -9.24 -0.23
CA TRP A 62 -3.37 -9.51 -1.65
C TRP A 62 -2.70 -8.43 -2.46
N SER A 63 -1.87 -8.84 -3.41
CA SER A 63 -1.22 -7.92 -4.34
C SER A 63 -2.20 -7.51 -5.42
N HIS A 64 -2.48 -6.21 -5.50
CA HIS A 64 -3.25 -5.62 -6.60
C HIS A 64 -2.33 -4.72 -7.42
N SER A 65 -2.44 -4.82 -8.75
CA SER A 65 -1.71 -3.91 -9.62
C SER A 65 -2.25 -2.49 -9.46
N LEU A 66 -1.42 -1.48 -9.77
CA LEU A 66 -1.87 -0.08 -9.78
C LEU A 66 -3.08 0.11 -10.72
N SER A 67 -3.12 -0.64 -11.82
CA SER A 67 -4.24 -0.64 -12.76
C SER A 67 -5.54 -1.14 -12.10
N ASP A 68 -5.48 -2.19 -11.30
CA ASP A 68 -6.68 -2.76 -10.65
C ASP A 68 -7.24 -1.80 -9.60
N ILE A 69 -6.36 -1.17 -8.81
CA ILE A 69 -6.74 -0.15 -7.84
C ILE A 69 -7.41 1.03 -8.54
N VAL A 70 -6.78 1.62 -9.56
CA VAL A 70 -7.33 2.79 -10.25
C VAL A 70 -8.63 2.45 -10.98
N ASN A 71 -8.69 1.31 -11.68
CA ASN A 71 -9.86 0.95 -12.46
C ASN A 71 -11.04 0.49 -11.59
N SER A 72 -10.79 -0.12 -10.42
CA SER A 72 -11.88 -0.48 -9.49
C SER A 72 -12.61 0.76 -8.98
N LEU A 73 -11.88 1.81 -8.60
CA LEU A 73 -12.45 3.10 -8.20
C LEU A 73 -13.23 3.75 -9.35
N ARG A 74 -12.69 3.72 -10.58
CA ARG A 74 -13.38 4.27 -11.75
C ARG A 74 -14.66 3.52 -12.11
N LYS A 75 -14.68 2.18 -11.98
CA LYS A 75 -15.87 1.36 -12.20
C LYS A 75 -16.99 1.71 -11.22
N GLU A 76 -16.62 2.10 -10.00
CA GLU A 76 -17.52 2.63 -8.97
C GLU A 76 -17.89 4.11 -9.16
N GLY A 77 -17.66 4.69 -10.34
CA GLY A 77 -18.11 6.05 -10.69
C GLY A 77 -17.30 7.19 -10.07
N LEU A 78 -16.16 6.91 -9.44
CA LEU A 78 -15.23 7.96 -9.02
C LEU A 78 -14.49 8.54 -10.23
N ILE A 79 -14.26 9.85 -10.19
CA ILE A 79 -13.47 10.57 -11.19
C ILE A 79 -12.04 10.71 -10.65
N LEU A 80 -11.07 10.28 -11.45
CA LEU A 80 -9.65 10.44 -11.11
C LEU A 80 -9.22 11.88 -11.36
N GLU A 81 -9.05 12.64 -10.29
CA GLU A 81 -8.57 14.03 -10.35
C GLU A 81 -7.05 14.11 -10.45
N PHE A 82 -6.33 13.28 -9.68
CA PHE A 82 -4.87 13.21 -9.71
C PHE A 82 -4.35 11.83 -9.28
N LEU A 83 -3.14 11.52 -9.75
CA LEU A 83 -2.34 10.38 -9.33
C LEU A 83 -0.90 10.89 -9.18
N ASN A 84 -0.40 10.95 -7.95
CA ASN A 84 0.89 11.55 -7.64
C ASN A 84 1.88 10.48 -7.18
N GLU A 85 3.11 10.52 -7.71
CA GLU A 85 4.22 9.70 -7.24
C GLU A 85 5.22 10.56 -6.47
N PHE A 86 5.83 9.97 -5.45
CA PHE A 86 6.76 10.67 -4.56
C PHE A 86 8.07 9.89 -4.45
N THR A 87 9.19 10.61 -4.45
CA THR A 87 10.53 10.03 -4.28
C THR A 87 10.87 9.75 -2.80
N TYR A 88 9.86 9.69 -1.94
CA TYR A 88 10.02 9.50 -0.51
C TYR A 88 8.90 8.60 0.04
N CYS A 89 9.21 7.88 1.12
CA CYS A 89 8.29 7.06 1.88
C CYS A 89 8.16 7.61 3.30
N ASN A 90 6.96 7.56 3.88
CA ASN A 90 6.71 7.95 5.27
C ASN A 90 7.18 6.87 6.28
N TYR A 91 7.44 5.66 5.80
CA TYR A 91 8.05 4.60 6.57
C TYR A 91 9.47 4.32 6.08
N ASN A 92 10.38 4.05 7.01
CA ASN A 92 11.70 3.54 6.65
C ASN A 92 11.62 2.04 6.31
N TYR A 93 10.95 1.74 5.20
CA TYR A 93 10.67 0.38 4.74
C TYR A 93 11.80 -0.21 3.88
N PHE A 94 12.70 0.66 3.38
CA PHE A 94 13.69 0.28 2.38
C PHE A 94 15.11 0.43 2.92
N PRO A 95 15.96 -0.59 2.77
CA PRO A 95 17.37 -0.44 3.06
C PRO A 95 17.97 0.66 2.18
N ASN A 96 18.67 1.62 2.81
CA ASN A 96 19.35 2.76 2.18
C ASN A 96 18.46 3.92 1.66
N ILE A 97 17.18 3.99 2.03
CA ILE A 97 16.38 5.20 1.82
C ILE A 97 16.48 6.12 3.05
N PHE A 98 16.78 7.40 2.82
CA PHE A 98 16.82 8.37 3.91
C PHE A 98 15.41 8.66 4.42
N PRO A 99 15.20 8.72 5.75
CA PRO A 99 13.89 9.06 6.30
C PRO A 99 13.44 10.43 5.83
N CYS A 100 12.18 10.53 5.39
CA CYS A 100 11.58 11.79 4.99
C CYS A 100 11.18 12.58 6.24
N ASN A 101 11.83 13.72 6.50
CA ASN A 101 11.46 14.64 7.59
C ASN A 101 10.23 15.52 7.26
N LYS A 102 9.44 15.16 6.24
CA LYS A 102 8.22 15.90 5.91
C LYS A 102 7.08 15.39 6.79
N PRO A 103 6.26 16.29 7.36
CA PRO A 103 5.06 15.89 8.08
C PRO A 103 4.13 15.12 7.14
N ILE A 104 3.50 14.07 7.68
CA ILE A 104 2.34 13.43 7.07
C ILE A 104 1.25 14.51 7.05
N VAL A 105 0.67 14.75 5.88
CA VAL A 105 -0.45 15.71 5.67
C VAL A 105 -1.54 15.57 6.71
#